data_AF-A0A964Y718-F1
#
_entry.id   AF-A0A964Y718-F1
#
_cell.length_a   1.000
_cell.length_b   1.000
_cell.length_c   1.000
_cell.angle_alpha   90.00
_cell.angle_beta   90.00
_cell.angle_gamma   90.00
#
_symmetry.space_group_name_H-M   'P 1'
#
loop_
_entity.id
_entity.type
_entity.pdbx_description
1 polymer ?
#
loop_
_entity_poly.entity_id
_entity_poly.type
_entity_poly.pdbx_seq_one_letter_code
_entity_poly.pdbx_strand_id
1 'polypeptide(L)'
;KKLSQSLEMEEQRITPSLEKFCKAGLLNIDQDLVIVDKDMRKYFETQIQKFDEDFVPGMDFLQSLLRKPPIHILPTWYSIPRTSNNIFESIVEKYLYTPQIFQRYLMELNFTDPVLKGIVDDVYESEHLEVSAASLIQKYGLSKEQFEEYMLQLEFNFVCCLGYKKTDDLWHEKVTPFHEWQEYMSFYKQTDVSSIKHPSKIHMKRPHEYSFVQDMAVILEKAKKQPLSLERTENGHLLPQRKILESILENFSDLQIEGSQIEKYVDSLITKIQLVKLAEVNDKKLTLNDRASEWLEMRIESRAMFLYRHPLNTPVILKGFESIYNEKSLREAEKSIVRALGKDWILFDDFSKGLCVALK
;
A
#
# COMPACT_ATOMS: atom_id res chain seq x y z
N LYS A 1 15.21 -30.11 42.81
CA LYS A 1 16.14 -31.18 42.33
C LYS A 1 15.83 -31.80 40.96
N LYS A 2 14.75 -32.58 40.74
CA LYS A 2 14.48 -33.21 39.43
C LYS A 2 14.36 -32.19 38.29
N LEU A 3 13.61 -31.10 38.51
CA LEU A 3 13.46 -30.00 37.54
C LEU A 3 14.79 -29.32 37.19
N SER A 4 15.67 -29.14 38.18
CA SER A 4 17.01 -28.58 38.01
C SER A 4 17.90 -29.46 37.13
N GLN A 5 17.81 -30.79 37.30
CA GLN A 5 18.50 -31.74 36.43
C GLN A 5 17.94 -31.72 35.00
N SER A 6 16.62 -31.64 34.83
CA SER A 6 15.99 -31.62 33.50
C SER A 6 16.24 -30.34 32.70
N LEU A 7 16.44 -29.20 33.38
CA LEU A 7 16.69 -27.90 32.74
C LEU A 7 18.19 -27.56 32.65
N GLU A 8 19.08 -28.44 33.13
CA GLU A 8 20.53 -28.19 33.19
C GLU A 8 20.90 -26.86 33.88
N MET A 9 20.14 -26.49 34.92
CA MET A 9 20.29 -25.22 35.63
C MET A 9 20.45 -25.45 37.13
N GLU A 10 21.26 -24.62 37.79
CA GLU A 10 21.44 -24.66 39.25
C GLU A 10 20.12 -24.34 39.98
N GLU A 11 19.86 -25.05 41.08
CA GLU A 11 18.64 -24.87 41.88
C GLU A 11 18.45 -23.41 42.35
N GLN A 12 19.55 -22.74 42.71
CA GLN A 12 19.54 -21.32 43.10
C GLN A 12 19.09 -20.36 41.99
N ARG A 13 19.26 -20.72 40.72
CA ARG A 13 18.78 -19.92 39.57
C ARG A 13 17.31 -20.18 39.25
N ILE A 14 16.77 -21.34 39.61
CA ILE A 14 15.40 -21.75 39.27
C ILE A 14 14.40 -21.26 40.31
N THR A 15 14.77 -21.27 41.60
CA THR A 15 13.90 -20.86 42.71
C THR A 15 13.26 -19.48 42.52
N PRO A 16 13.99 -18.42 42.12
CA PRO A 16 13.39 -17.10 41.91
C PRO A 16 12.33 -17.09 40.80
N SER A 17 12.50 -17.92 39.77
CA SER A 17 11.51 -18.05 38.68
C SER A 17 10.27 -18.82 39.14
N LEU A 18 10.46 -19.89 39.94
CA LEU A 18 9.34 -20.63 40.53
C LEU A 18 8.50 -19.75 41.47
N GLU A 19 9.15 -18.91 42.29
CA GLU A 19 8.46 -17.96 43.15
C GLU A 19 7.63 -16.94 42.35
N LYS A 20 8.15 -16.47 41.21
CA LYS A 20 7.39 -15.60 40.29
C LYS A 20 6.17 -16.32 39.73
N PHE A 21 6.32 -17.58 39.32
CA PHE A 21 5.19 -18.39 38.83
C PHE A 21 4.16 -18.69 39.91
N CYS A 22 4.57 -18.86 41.18
CA CYS A 22 3.65 -18.94 42.31
C CYS A 22 2.85 -17.66 42.51
N LYS A 23 3.53 -16.51 42.50
CA LYS A 23 2.85 -15.20 42.62
C LYS A 23 1.87 -14.95 41.49
N ALA A 24 2.16 -15.47 40.30
CA ALA A 24 1.29 -15.40 39.14
C ALA A 24 0.17 -16.47 39.13
N GLY A 25 0.13 -17.38 40.12
CA GLY A 25 -0.87 -18.44 40.21
C GLY A 25 -0.70 -19.59 39.22
N LEU A 26 0.41 -19.66 38.47
CA LEU A 26 0.66 -20.73 37.50
C LEU A 26 0.96 -22.08 38.17
N LEU A 27 1.64 -22.04 39.31
CA LEU A 27 2.01 -23.25 40.05
C LEU A 27 2.01 -23.00 41.55
N ASN A 28 1.76 -24.05 42.32
CA ASN A 28 1.98 -24.08 43.76
C ASN A 28 3.11 -25.06 44.09
N ILE A 29 3.90 -24.72 45.11
CA ILE A 29 4.94 -25.58 45.65
C ILE A 29 4.40 -26.16 46.95
N ASP A 30 4.20 -27.47 46.98
CA ASP A 30 3.84 -28.21 48.19
C ASP A 30 4.97 -29.18 48.52
N GLN A 31 5.74 -28.87 49.56
CA GLN A 31 6.95 -29.59 49.96
C GLN A 31 7.94 -29.74 48.78
N ASP A 32 8.08 -30.97 48.27
CA ASP A 32 8.97 -31.32 47.16
C ASP A 32 8.25 -31.44 45.81
N LEU A 33 6.96 -31.08 45.74
CA LEU A 33 6.11 -31.18 44.55
C LEU A 33 5.78 -29.80 43.96
N VAL A 34 5.96 -29.69 42.65
CA VAL A 34 5.49 -28.54 41.86
C VAL A 34 4.16 -28.93 41.22
N ILE A 35 3.08 -28.29 41.66
CA ILE A 35 1.72 -28.51 41.17
C ILE A 35 1.39 -27.39 40.20
N VAL A 36 1.17 -27.71 38.93
CA VAL A 36 0.83 -26.73 37.89
C VAL A 36 -0.68 -26.63 37.75
N ASP A 37 -1.20 -25.40 37.81
CA ASP A 37 -2.60 -25.13 37.49
C ASP A 37 -2.82 -25.27 35.98
N LYS A 38 -3.72 -26.19 35.59
CA LYS A 38 -3.94 -26.51 34.18
C LYS A 38 -4.58 -25.37 33.40
N ASP A 39 -5.44 -24.57 34.02
CA ASP A 39 -6.17 -23.51 33.35
C ASP A 39 -5.29 -22.26 33.23
N MET A 40 -4.52 -21.93 34.26
CA MET A 40 -3.49 -20.90 34.19
C MET A 40 -2.39 -21.26 33.19
N ARG A 41 -1.98 -22.53 33.13
CA ARG A 41 -1.03 -23.00 32.10
C ARG A 41 -1.56 -22.72 30.69
N LYS A 42 -2.80 -23.09 30.38
CA LYS A 42 -3.41 -22.81 29.06
C LYS A 42 -3.49 -21.31 28.77
N TYR A 43 -3.80 -20.50 29.79
CA TYR A 43 -3.79 -19.05 29.67
C TYR A 43 -2.40 -18.54 29.26
N PHE A 44 -1.35 -18.92 29.99
CA PHE A 44 0.03 -18.51 29.70
C PHE A 44 0.54 -19.08 28.36
N GLU A 45 0.22 -20.32 28.00
CA GLU A 45 0.54 -20.91 26.69
C GLU A 45 -0.06 -20.11 25.53
N THR A 46 -1.19 -19.43 25.75
CA THR A 46 -1.78 -18.54 24.75
C THR A 46 -1.13 -17.15 24.77
N GLN A 47 -0.84 -16.59 25.95
CA GLN A 47 -0.24 -15.26 26.05
C GLN A 47 1.23 -15.24 25.62
N ILE A 48 1.96 -16.33 25.84
CA ILE A 48 3.38 -16.43 25.46
C ILE A 48 3.58 -16.36 23.95
N GLN A 49 2.56 -16.72 23.16
CA GLN A 49 2.58 -16.56 21.70
C GLN A 49 2.79 -15.10 21.30
N LYS A 50 2.35 -14.13 22.11
CA LYS A 50 2.58 -12.69 21.86
C LYS A 50 4.05 -12.28 21.96
N PHE A 51 4.90 -13.13 22.54
CA PHE A 51 6.35 -12.95 22.70
C PHE A 51 7.14 -13.78 21.68
N ASP A 52 6.50 -14.17 20.57
CA ASP A 52 7.20 -14.66 19.38
C ASP A 52 7.63 -13.46 18.52
N GLU A 53 8.84 -13.51 17.94
CA GLU A 53 9.33 -12.46 17.05
C GLU A 53 8.47 -12.37 15.77
N ASP A 54 7.90 -13.50 15.35
CA ASP A 54 6.98 -13.62 14.21
C ASP A 54 5.50 -13.59 14.64
N PHE A 55 5.19 -13.13 15.86
CA PHE A 55 3.82 -13.07 16.33
C PHE A 55 2.95 -12.14 15.48
N VAL A 56 1.84 -12.70 15.01
CA VAL A 56 0.84 -12.01 14.22
C VAL A 56 -0.54 -12.28 14.82
N PRO A 57 -1.30 -11.25 15.24
CA PRO A 57 -2.63 -11.42 15.81
C PRO A 57 -3.68 -11.70 14.71
N GLY A 58 -3.62 -12.88 14.10
CA GLY A 58 -4.54 -13.33 13.05
C GLY A 58 -5.71 -14.18 13.56
N MET A 59 -6.42 -14.82 12.64
CA MET A 59 -7.60 -15.63 12.94
C MET A 59 -7.36 -16.75 13.97
N ASP A 60 -6.20 -17.39 13.97
CA ASP A 60 -5.87 -18.46 14.92
C ASP A 60 -5.77 -17.93 16.36
N PHE A 61 -5.12 -16.78 16.52
CA PHE A 61 -5.06 -16.10 17.81
C PHE A 61 -6.46 -15.64 18.25
N LEU A 62 -7.26 -15.09 17.33
CA LEU A 62 -8.63 -14.67 17.59
C LEU A 62 -9.54 -15.84 18.04
N GLN A 63 -9.41 -17.00 17.39
CA GLN A 63 -10.08 -18.24 17.82
C GLN A 63 -9.70 -18.64 19.24
N SER A 64 -8.40 -18.58 19.56
CA SER A 64 -7.91 -18.90 20.91
C SER A 64 -8.46 -17.93 21.95
N LEU A 65 -8.56 -16.63 21.61
CA LEU A 65 -9.10 -15.59 22.47
C LEU A 65 -10.58 -15.83 22.78
N LEU A 66 -11.38 -16.15 21.76
CA LEU A 66 -12.82 -16.43 21.89
C LEU A 66 -13.15 -17.69 22.69
N ARG A 67 -12.22 -18.64 22.79
CA ARG A 67 -12.38 -19.83 23.64
C ARG A 67 -12.20 -19.54 25.13
N LYS A 68 -11.64 -18.37 25.51
CA LYS A 68 -11.37 -18.02 26.91
C LYS A 68 -12.60 -17.51 27.67
N PRO A 69 -13.35 -16.50 27.17
CA PRO A 69 -14.48 -15.98 27.91
C PRO A 69 -15.71 -16.88 27.70
N PRO A 70 -16.48 -17.12 28.77
CA PRO A 70 -17.87 -17.51 28.64
C PRO A 70 -18.62 -16.54 27.70
N ILE A 71 -19.43 -17.09 26.81
CA ILE A 71 -20.17 -16.35 25.75
C ILE A 71 -20.95 -15.14 26.29
N HIS A 72 -21.40 -15.20 27.55
CA HIS A 72 -22.18 -14.13 28.20
C HIS A 72 -21.37 -12.88 28.57
N ILE A 73 -20.04 -12.94 28.52
CA ILE A 73 -19.14 -11.82 28.83
C ILE A 73 -18.74 -11.05 27.56
N LEU A 74 -18.98 -11.61 26.37
CA LEU A 74 -18.61 -10.93 25.13
C LEU A 74 -19.52 -9.70 24.89
N PRO A 75 -18.98 -8.47 24.84
CA PRO A 75 -19.77 -7.24 25.06
C PRO A 75 -20.82 -6.89 23.98
N THR A 76 -20.82 -7.55 22.82
CA THR A 76 -21.54 -7.06 21.63
C THR A 76 -22.22 -8.14 20.77
N TRP A 77 -21.99 -9.43 21.04
CA TRP A 77 -22.50 -10.52 20.16
C TRP A 77 -23.87 -11.07 20.56
N TYR A 78 -24.68 -10.30 21.31
CA TYR A 78 -26.02 -10.69 21.79
C TYR A 78 -27.00 -11.17 20.70
N SER A 79 -26.71 -10.85 19.45
CA SER A 79 -27.52 -11.25 18.29
C SER A 79 -27.14 -12.60 17.67
N ILE A 80 -26.10 -13.28 18.17
CA ILE A 80 -25.78 -14.67 17.80
C ILE A 80 -26.54 -15.59 18.75
N PRO A 81 -27.35 -16.55 18.24
CA PRO A 81 -28.08 -17.48 19.08
C PRO A 81 -27.14 -18.24 20.02
N ARG A 82 -27.46 -18.24 21.32
CA ARG A 82 -26.71 -18.94 22.37
C ARG A 82 -26.58 -20.46 22.13
N THR A 83 -27.39 -20.99 21.21
CA THR A 83 -27.46 -22.40 20.80
C THR A 83 -26.61 -22.70 19.56
N SER A 84 -25.85 -21.73 19.03
CA SER A 84 -24.94 -22.02 17.90
C SER A 84 -23.89 -23.01 18.34
N ASN A 85 -23.88 -24.20 17.71
CA ASN A 85 -22.86 -25.21 17.93
C ASN A 85 -21.47 -24.73 17.49
N ASN A 86 -21.39 -23.63 16.73
CA ASN A 86 -20.14 -23.01 16.30
C ASN A 86 -20.26 -21.47 16.28
N ILE A 87 -20.24 -20.86 17.47
CA ILE A 87 -20.31 -19.40 17.65
C ILE A 87 -19.20 -18.68 16.89
N PHE A 88 -18.03 -19.31 16.77
CA PHE A 88 -16.91 -18.74 16.03
C PHE A 88 -17.25 -18.58 14.54
N GLU A 89 -17.73 -19.64 13.89
CA GLU A 89 -18.19 -19.56 12.49
C GLU A 89 -19.29 -18.50 12.32
N SER A 90 -20.22 -18.40 13.28
CA SER A 90 -21.27 -17.37 13.25
C SER A 90 -20.71 -15.94 13.37
N ILE A 91 -19.66 -15.71 14.17
CA ILE A 91 -18.98 -14.41 14.25
C ILE A 91 -18.26 -14.11 12.94
N VAL A 92 -17.55 -15.11 12.40
CA VAL A 92 -16.81 -14.96 11.14
C VAL A 92 -17.77 -14.62 10.00
N GLU A 93 -18.82 -15.39 9.79
CA GLU A 93 -19.80 -15.16 8.72
C GLU A 93 -20.48 -13.80 8.83
N LYS A 94 -20.84 -13.40 10.05
CA LYS A 94 -21.63 -12.19 10.27
C LYS A 94 -20.80 -10.91 10.28
N TYR A 95 -19.53 -10.98 10.70
CA TYR A 95 -18.73 -9.79 10.99
C TYR A 95 -17.33 -9.77 10.36
N LEU A 96 -16.73 -10.93 10.05
CA LEU A 96 -15.35 -11.01 9.55
C LEU A 96 -15.25 -11.57 8.11
N TYR A 97 -16.38 -11.93 7.48
CA TYR A 97 -16.39 -12.67 6.20
C TYR A 97 -15.76 -11.89 5.04
N THR A 98 -15.97 -10.57 4.98
CA THR A 98 -15.31 -9.70 4.01
C THR A 98 -14.82 -8.42 4.68
N PRO A 99 -13.80 -7.75 4.13
CA PRO A 99 -13.34 -6.45 4.64
C PRO A 99 -14.46 -5.41 4.75
N GLN A 100 -15.43 -5.42 3.82
CA GLN A 100 -16.56 -4.47 3.85
C GLN A 100 -17.52 -4.76 5.00
N ILE A 101 -17.78 -6.04 5.31
CA ILE A 101 -18.61 -6.43 6.44
C ILE A 101 -17.91 -6.03 7.75
N PHE A 102 -16.60 -6.26 7.84
CA PHE A 102 -15.84 -5.87 9.01
C PHE A 102 -15.72 -4.35 9.17
N GLN A 103 -15.54 -3.60 8.09
CA GLN A 103 -15.58 -2.14 8.11
C GLN A 103 -16.92 -1.63 8.64
N ARG A 104 -18.04 -2.21 8.19
CA ARG A 104 -19.37 -1.85 8.70
C ARG A 104 -19.49 -2.15 10.20
N TYR A 105 -19.00 -3.31 10.64
CA TYR A 105 -18.95 -3.64 12.07
C TYR A 105 -18.16 -2.58 12.86
N LEU A 106 -16.97 -2.20 12.41
CA LEU A 106 -16.16 -1.16 13.05
C LEU A 106 -16.87 0.21 13.09
N MET A 107 -17.64 0.56 12.04
CA MET A 107 -18.42 1.80 12.01
C MET A 107 -19.63 1.78 12.95
N GLU A 108 -20.20 0.60 13.20
CA GLU A 108 -21.33 0.40 14.11
C GLU A 108 -20.88 0.28 15.58
N LEU A 109 -19.60 -0.01 15.83
CA LEU A 109 -19.03 0.00 17.17
C LEU A 109 -19.08 1.41 17.77
N ASN A 110 -19.82 1.53 18.86
CA ASN A 110 -19.93 2.78 19.60
C ASN A 110 -19.23 2.64 20.96
N PHE A 111 -17.99 3.12 21.04
CA PHE A 111 -17.28 3.25 22.30
C PHE A 111 -17.81 4.46 23.05
N THR A 112 -18.43 4.22 24.22
CA THR A 112 -18.91 5.30 25.09
C THR A 112 -17.75 6.09 25.71
N ASP A 113 -16.59 5.46 25.86
CA ASP A 113 -15.38 6.10 26.38
C ASP A 113 -14.58 6.78 25.25
N PRO A 114 -14.35 8.11 25.32
CA PRO A 114 -13.57 8.83 24.31
C PRO A 114 -12.10 8.40 24.26
N VAL A 115 -11.53 7.84 25.33
CA VAL A 115 -10.14 7.35 25.36
C VAL A 115 -9.98 6.13 24.46
N LEU A 116 -10.89 5.17 24.55
CA LEU A 116 -10.88 3.98 23.68
C LEU A 116 -10.93 4.36 22.21
N LYS A 117 -11.87 5.25 21.86
CA LYS A 117 -11.98 5.75 20.49
C LYS A 117 -10.70 6.46 20.05
N GLY A 118 -10.14 7.30 20.91
CA GLY A 118 -8.87 7.98 20.63
C GLY A 118 -7.71 7.02 20.37
N ILE A 119 -7.58 5.95 21.15
CA ILE A 119 -6.55 4.93 20.93
C ILE A 119 -6.73 4.25 19.57
N VAL A 120 -7.98 3.92 19.19
CA VAL A 120 -8.28 3.32 17.87
C VAL A 120 -7.88 4.27 16.75
N ASP A 121 -8.28 5.54 16.85
CA ASP A 121 -7.96 6.58 15.86
C ASP A 121 -6.42 6.72 15.72
N ASP A 122 -5.69 6.80 16.83
CA ASP A 122 -4.22 6.89 16.85
C ASP A 122 -3.54 5.71 16.14
N VAL A 123 -4.01 4.50 16.42
CA VAL A 123 -3.47 3.28 15.80
C VAL A 123 -3.76 3.28 14.30
N TYR A 124 -4.99 3.59 13.89
CA TYR A 124 -5.43 3.48 12.50
C TYR A 124 -4.86 4.61 11.61
N GLU A 125 -4.61 5.79 12.19
CA GLU A 125 -3.98 6.92 11.51
C GLU A 125 -2.45 6.80 11.43
N SER A 126 -1.83 6.00 12.31
CA SER A 126 -0.38 5.78 12.27
C SER A 126 0.10 5.18 10.94
N GLU A 127 1.34 5.50 10.54
CA GLU A 127 1.92 5.11 9.24
C GLU A 127 1.93 3.58 9.05
N HIS A 128 2.31 2.84 10.08
CA HIS A 128 2.43 1.38 10.05
C HIS A 128 1.29 0.64 10.74
N LEU A 129 0.23 1.35 11.14
CA LEU A 129 -0.86 0.79 11.95
C LEU A 129 -0.33 0.16 13.25
N GLU A 130 0.69 0.79 13.83
CA GLU A 130 1.43 0.33 15.01
C GLU A 130 1.79 1.53 15.88
N VAL A 131 1.41 1.49 17.16
CA VAL A 131 1.73 2.53 18.14
C VAL A 131 2.26 1.88 19.42
N SER A 132 3.27 2.49 20.06
CA SER A 132 3.80 1.96 21.32
C SER A 132 2.80 2.14 22.47
N ALA A 133 2.72 1.15 23.37
CA ALA A 133 1.87 1.29 24.55
C ALA A 133 2.32 2.46 25.43
N ALA A 134 3.64 2.66 25.59
CA ALA A 134 4.20 3.76 26.36
C ALA A 134 3.73 5.14 25.86
N SER A 135 3.67 5.35 24.54
CA SER A 135 3.16 6.60 23.97
C SER A 135 1.66 6.79 24.23
N LEU A 136 0.85 5.73 24.17
CA LEU A 136 -0.59 5.82 24.46
C LEU A 136 -0.84 6.12 25.95
N ILE A 137 -0.14 5.40 26.84
CA ILE A 137 -0.20 5.61 28.29
C ILE A 137 0.12 7.07 28.63
N GLN A 138 1.21 7.59 28.05
CA GLN A 138 1.60 8.98 28.26
C GLN A 138 0.59 9.98 27.69
N LYS A 139 0.12 9.76 26.46
CA LYS A 139 -0.80 10.67 25.76
C LYS A 139 -2.14 10.80 26.47
N TYR A 140 -2.69 9.70 26.96
CA TYR A 140 -4.00 9.64 27.62
C TYR A 140 -3.91 9.72 29.15
N GLY A 141 -2.70 9.83 29.72
CA GLY A 141 -2.49 9.94 31.16
C GLY A 141 -2.99 8.73 31.95
N LEU A 142 -2.76 7.52 31.41
CA LEU A 142 -3.31 6.28 31.95
C LEU A 142 -2.41 5.66 33.02
N SER A 143 -3.02 5.01 34.00
CA SER A 143 -2.33 3.98 34.79
C SER A 143 -2.12 2.70 33.98
N LYS A 144 -1.24 1.81 34.44
CA LYS A 144 -1.00 0.53 33.78
C LYS A 144 -2.26 -0.33 33.79
N GLU A 145 -2.98 -0.36 34.91
CA GLU A 145 -4.22 -1.12 35.05
C GLU A 145 -5.31 -0.62 34.09
N GLN A 146 -5.51 0.70 33.99
CA GLN A 146 -6.49 1.28 33.06
C GLN A 146 -6.15 0.98 31.60
N PHE A 147 -4.86 1.07 31.25
CA PHE A 147 -4.43 0.73 29.90
C PHE A 147 -4.72 -0.74 29.56
N GLU A 148 -4.41 -1.66 30.48
CA GLU A 148 -4.70 -3.09 30.29
C GLU A 148 -6.20 -3.37 30.14
N GLU A 149 -7.05 -2.70 30.94
CA GLU A 149 -8.51 -2.80 30.81
C GLU A 149 -8.99 -2.33 29.44
N TYR A 150 -8.48 -1.20 28.95
CA TYR A 150 -8.81 -0.72 27.60
C TYR A 150 -8.31 -1.66 26.50
N MET A 151 -7.10 -2.22 26.62
CA MET A 151 -6.59 -3.18 25.64
C MET A 151 -7.46 -4.44 25.60
N LEU A 152 -7.88 -4.96 26.75
CA LEU A 152 -8.81 -6.08 26.81
C LEU A 152 -10.12 -5.74 26.09
N GLN A 153 -10.68 -4.56 26.33
CA GLN A 153 -11.92 -4.15 25.67
C GLN A 153 -11.76 -4.04 24.15
N LEU A 154 -10.66 -3.49 23.65
CA LEU A 154 -10.38 -3.42 22.22
C LEU A 154 -10.13 -4.81 21.60
N GLU A 155 -9.43 -5.70 22.32
CA GLU A 155 -9.17 -7.08 21.89
C GLU A 155 -10.46 -7.88 21.78
N PHE A 156 -11.37 -7.78 22.76
CA PHE A 156 -12.64 -8.50 22.74
C PHE A 156 -13.67 -7.94 21.75
N ASN A 157 -13.49 -6.69 21.27
CA ASN A 157 -14.24 -6.12 20.16
C ASN A 157 -13.47 -6.25 18.82
N PHE A 158 -12.39 -7.02 18.78
CA PHE A 158 -11.56 -7.26 17.59
C PHE A 158 -11.05 -6.00 16.88
N VAL A 159 -10.86 -4.90 17.60
CA VAL A 159 -10.43 -3.63 17.01
C VAL A 159 -8.92 -3.51 17.02
N CYS A 160 -8.30 -3.72 18.18
CA CYS A 160 -6.86 -3.66 18.37
C CYS A 160 -6.40 -4.82 19.25
N CYS A 161 -5.13 -5.18 19.12
CA CYS A 161 -4.47 -6.21 19.89
C CYS A 161 -3.18 -5.65 20.50
N LEU A 162 -2.94 -5.95 21.76
CA LEU A 162 -1.67 -5.72 22.41
C LEU A 162 -0.71 -6.86 22.02
N GLY A 163 0.35 -6.51 21.31
CA GLY A 163 1.46 -7.40 20.98
C GLY A 163 2.78 -6.90 21.55
N TYR A 164 3.84 -7.65 21.31
CA TYR A 164 5.18 -7.27 21.70
C TYR A 164 6.10 -7.27 20.48
N LYS A 165 7.11 -6.41 20.53
CA LYS A 165 8.17 -6.35 19.53
C LYS A 165 9.49 -6.31 20.25
N LYS A 166 10.38 -7.22 19.89
CA LYS A 166 11.73 -7.25 20.44
C LYS A 166 12.57 -6.18 19.74
N THR A 167 13.22 -5.34 20.54
CA THR A 167 14.22 -4.38 20.08
C THR A 167 15.44 -4.60 20.97
N ASP A 168 16.56 -4.96 20.35
CA ASP A 168 17.75 -5.48 21.04
C ASP A 168 17.39 -6.70 21.92
N ASP A 169 17.58 -6.60 23.24
CA ASP A 169 17.28 -7.64 24.23
C ASP A 169 16.00 -7.37 25.04
N LEU A 170 15.19 -6.39 24.63
CA LEU A 170 13.99 -5.97 25.36
C LEU A 170 12.72 -6.11 24.53
N TRP A 171 11.66 -6.57 25.19
CA TRP A 171 10.32 -6.63 24.62
C TRP A 171 9.59 -5.32 24.89
N HIS A 172 9.14 -4.67 23.82
CA HIS A 172 8.35 -3.46 23.90
C HIS A 172 6.90 -3.74 23.51
N GLU A 173 5.97 -3.23 24.33
CA GLU A 173 4.54 -3.33 24.08
C GLU A 173 4.13 -2.43 22.91
N LYS A 174 3.38 -3.01 21.97
CA LYS A 174 2.81 -2.32 20.81
C LYS A 174 1.34 -2.65 20.65
N VAL A 175 0.60 -1.71 20.10
CA VAL A 175 -0.83 -1.84 19.79
C VAL A 175 -0.98 -1.79 18.27
N THR A 176 -1.62 -2.80 17.71
CA THR A 176 -1.90 -2.92 16.28
C THR A 176 -3.34 -3.39 16.07
N PRO A 177 -3.94 -3.20 14.87
CA PRO A 177 -5.13 -3.95 14.50
C PRO A 177 -4.84 -5.45 14.42
N PHE A 178 -5.90 -6.25 14.25
CA PHE A 178 -5.75 -7.66 13.86
C PHE A 178 -5.16 -7.77 12.46
N HIS A 179 -4.40 -8.84 12.23
CA HIS A 179 -3.52 -8.97 11.08
C HIS A 179 -4.22 -8.78 9.74
N GLU A 180 -5.33 -9.47 9.51
CA GLU A 180 -6.04 -9.46 8.24
C GLU A 180 -6.55 -8.05 7.91
N TRP A 181 -6.97 -7.30 8.94
CA TRP A 181 -7.39 -5.91 8.78
C TRP A 181 -6.19 -4.98 8.59
N GLN A 182 -5.09 -5.21 9.31
CA GLN A 182 -3.86 -4.45 9.14
C GLN A 182 -3.31 -4.59 7.71
N GLU A 183 -3.30 -5.80 7.15
CA GLU A 183 -2.92 -6.07 5.77
C GLU A 183 -3.84 -5.35 4.79
N TYR A 184 -5.16 -5.47 4.98
CA TYR A 184 -6.14 -4.79 4.14
C TYR A 184 -5.96 -3.27 4.14
N MET A 185 -5.79 -2.66 5.31
CA MET A 185 -5.60 -1.21 5.46
C MET A 185 -4.25 -0.76 4.90
N SER A 186 -3.18 -1.54 5.12
CA SER A 186 -1.86 -1.27 4.54
C SER A 186 -1.90 -1.31 3.03
N PHE A 187 -2.58 -2.32 2.46
CA PHE A 187 -2.83 -2.43 1.03
C PHE A 187 -3.59 -1.21 0.50
N TYR A 188 -4.63 -0.78 1.20
CA TYR A 188 -5.40 0.39 0.80
C TYR A 188 -4.54 1.67 0.83
N LYS A 189 -3.78 1.91 1.92
CA LYS A 189 -2.88 3.07 2.03
C LYS A 189 -1.83 3.11 0.92
N GLN A 190 -1.33 1.95 0.48
CA GLN A 190 -0.32 1.85 -0.57
C GLN A 190 -0.87 1.98 -2.00
N THR A 191 -2.15 1.70 -2.20
CA THR A 191 -2.79 1.65 -3.51
C THR A 191 -3.82 2.74 -3.74
N ASP A 192 -4.09 3.55 -2.72
CA ASP A 192 -4.89 4.75 -2.86
C ASP A 192 -4.11 5.82 -3.63
N VAL A 193 -4.86 6.57 -4.44
CA VAL A 193 -4.34 7.67 -5.24
C VAL A 193 -4.85 8.97 -4.65
N SER A 194 -3.98 9.88 -4.23
CA SER A 194 -4.45 11.17 -3.74
C SER A 194 -4.51 12.20 -4.85
N SER A 195 -5.52 13.07 -4.81
CA SER A 195 -5.50 14.27 -5.65
C SER A 195 -4.26 15.10 -5.33
N ILE A 196 -3.64 15.68 -6.35
CA ILE A 196 -2.49 16.58 -6.18
C ILE A 196 -2.95 17.77 -5.34
N LYS A 197 -2.32 17.99 -4.18
CA LYS A 197 -2.73 18.99 -3.17
C LYS A 197 -2.81 20.43 -3.71
N HIS A 198 -2.02 20.74 -4.73
CA HIS A 198 -1.98 22.07 -5.34
C HIS A 198 -2.08 21.96 -6.86
N PRO A 199 -3.29 21.73 -7.40
CA PRO A 199 -3.50 21.66 -8.85
C PRO A 199 -3.07 22.94 -9.56
N SER A 200 -3.12 24.09 -8.86
CA SER A 200 -2.65 25.39 -9.37
C SER A 200 -1.16 25.45 -9.73
N LYS A 201 -0.34 24.52 -9.20
CA LYS A 201 1.09 24.38 -9.57
C LYS A 201 1.30 23.53 -10.81
N ILE A 202 0.25 22.91 -11.35
CA ILE A 202 0.32 22.10 -12.57
C ILE A 202 0.24 23.05 -13.75
N HIS A 203 1.35 23.16 -14.48
CA HIS A 203 1.43 23.98 -15.67
C HIS A 203 1.31 23.10 -16.91
N MET A 204 0.21 23.26 -17.65
CA MET A 204 0.05 22.63 -18.95
C MET A 204 1.05 23.25 -19.92
N LYS A 205 2.02 22.46 -20.41
CA LYS A 205 3.00 22.93 -21.40
C LYS A 205 2.33 23.43 -22.69
N ARG A 206 1.14 22.89 -22.97
CA ARG A 206 0.29 23.23 -24.11
C ARG A 206 -1.18 23.23 -23.68
N PRO A 207 -1.99 24.22 -24.07
CA PRO A 207 -3.38 24.33 -23.64
C PRO A 207 -4.34 23.44 -24.45
N HIS A 208 -3.94 23.01 -25.65
CA HIS A 208 -4.83 22.30 -26.58
C HIS A 208 -4.65 20.77 -26.52
N GLU A 209 -5.75 20.04 -26.69
CA GLU A 209 -5.72 18.59 -26.86
C GLU A 209 -4.85 18.19 -28.06
N TYR A 210 -4.20 17.02 -27.97
CA TYR A 210 -3.33 16.47 -29.02
C TYR A 210 -2.13 17.34 -29.43
N SER A 211 -1.78 18.38 -28.67
CA SER A 211 -0.67 19.30 -29.02
C SER A 211 0.66 18.58 -29.29
N PHE A 212 0.98 17.53 -28.53
CA PHE A 212 2.18 16.72 -28.78
C PHE A 212 2.17 16.07 -30.18
N VAL A 213 1.02 15.58 -30.62
CA VAL A 213 0.83 14.95 -31.94
C VAL A 213 0.89 16.00 -33.06
N GLN A 214 0.31 17.18 -32.82
CA GLN A 214 0.39 18.31 -33.73
C GLN A 214 1.85 18.77 -33.92
N ASP A 215 2.58 18.91 -32.83
CA ASP A 215 3.98 19.35 -32.84
C ASP A 215 4.90 18.32 -33.53
N MET A 216 4.64 17.02 -33.34
CA MET A 216 5.30 15.97 -34.15
C MET A 216 5.02 16.14 -35.64
N ALA A 217 3.76 16.44 -36.01
CA ALA A 217 3.38 16.64 -37.40
C ALA A 217 4.06 17.87 -38.02
N VAL A 218 4.22 18.97 -37.27
CA VAL A 218 4.97 20.15 -37.72
C VAL A 218 6.42 19.79 -38.06
N ILE A 219 7.10 19.02 -37.20
CA ILE A 219 8.47 18.56 -37.45
C ILE A 219 8.53 17.70 -38.71
N LEU A 220 7.61 16.75 -38.86
CA LEU A 220 7.54 15.87 -40.02
C LEU A 220 7.22 16.63 -41.31
N GLU A 221 6.31 17.60 -41.31
CA GLU A 221 6.00 18.43 -42.49
C GLU A 221 7.20 19.29 -42.93
N LYS A 222 7.99 19.81 -41.97
CA LYS A 222 9.24 20.50 -42.29
C LYS A 222 10.25 19.53 -42.91
N ALA A 223 10.40 18.35 -42.31
CA ALA A 223 11.31 17.31 -42.80
C ALA A 223 10.89 16.73 -44.16
N LYS A 224 9.58 16.74 -44.49
CA LYS A 224 9.03 16.33 -45.79
C LYS A 224 9.49 17.24 -46.93
N LYS A 225 9.61 18.55 -46.67
CA LYS A 225 10.09 19.54 -47.65
C LYS A 225 11.59 19.43 -47.86
N GLN A 226 12.34 19.23 -46.77
CA GLN A 226 13.78 19.08 -46.80
C GLN A 226 14.26 18.31 -45.56
N PRO A 227 15.19 17.34 -45.68
CA PRO A 227 15.78 16.67 -44.53
C PRO A 227 16.34 17.66 -43.50
N LEU A 228 15.97 17.50 -42.23
CA LEU A 228 16.35 18.44 -41.17
C LEU A 228 17.72 18.07 -40.61
N SER A 229 18.68 18.98 -40.66
CA SER A 229 19.97 18.76 -40.01
C SER A 229 19.80 18.88 -38.50
N LEU A 230 20.28 17.87 -37.77
CA LEU A 230 20.19 17.72 -36.33
C LEU A 230 21.57 17.90 -35.68
N GLU A 231 21.58 18.54 -34.52
CA GLU A 231 22.76 18.80 -33.70
C GLU A 231 22.47 18.38 -32.26
N ARG A 232 23.49 17.89 -31.56
CA ARG A 232 23.38 17.61 -30.12
C ARG A 232 23.75 18.86 -29.35
N THR A 233 22.91 19.27 -28.42
CA THR A 233 23.23 20.36 -27.49
C THR A 233 24.25 19.91 -26.45
N GLU A 234 24.81 20.86 -25.70
CA GLU A 234 25.70 20.58 -24.57
C GLU A 234 25.05 19.68 -23.51
N ASN A 235 23.71 19.74 -23.40
CA ASN A 235 22.89 18.89 -22.53
C ASN A 235 22.58 17.50 -23.11
N GLY A 236 23.11 17.18 -24.29
CA GLY A 236 22.93 15.88 -24.97
C GLY A 236 21.66 15.73 -25.79
N HIS A 237 20.78 16.74 -25.82
CA HIS A 237 19.51 16.73 -26.56
C HIS A 237 19.72 16.83 -28.06
N LEU A 238 18.98 16.04 -28.85
CA LEU A 238 19.05 16.05 -30.30
C LEU A 238 18.01 17.01 -30.88
N LEU A 239 18.48 18.12 -31.43
CA LEU A 239 17.62 19.21 -31.92
C LEU A 239 17.89 19.55 -33.39
N PRO A 240 16.92 20.11 -34.12
CA PRO A 240 17.19 20.72 -35.41
C PRO A 240 18.14 21.92 -35.25
N GLN A 241 18.89 22.22 -36.32
CA GLN A 241 19.70 23.43 -36.37
C GLN A 241 18.90 24.69 -36.00
N ARG A 242 19.55 25.64 -35.30
CA ARG A 242 18.90 26.79 -34.67
C ARG A 242 17.86 27.51 -35.55
N LYS A 243 18.18 27.83 -36.81
CA LYS A 243 17.26 28.50 -37.74
C LYS A 243 16.00 27.68 -38.05
N ILE A 244 16.16 26.35 -38.16
CA ILE A 244 15.06 25.42 -38.41
C ILE A 244 14.23 25.26 -37.14
N LEU A 245 14.89 25.14 -35.99
CA LEU A 245 14.25 25.05 -34.69
C LEU A 245 13.36 26.28 -34.43
N GLU A 246 13.88 27.50 -34.65
CA GLU A 246 13.10 28.74 -34.54
C GLU A 246 11.83 28.69 -35.41
N SER A 247 11.94 28.27 -36.67
CA SER A 247 10.78 28.13 -37.56
C SER A 247 9.80 27.01 -37.16
N ILE A 248 10.27 25.95 -36.50
CA ILE A 248 9.39 24.90 -35.94
C ILE A 248 8.62 25.46 -34.74
N LEU A 249 9.31 26.17 -33.84
CA LEU A 249 8.73 26.75 -32.63
C LEU A 249 7.70 27.84 -32.94
N GLU A 250 7.85 28.59 -34.04
CA GLU A 250 6.81 29.52 -34.53
C GLU A 250 5.46 28.83 -34.80
N ASN A 251 5.48 27.52 -35.11
CA ASN A 251 4.26 26.73 -35.35
C ASN A 251 3.76 26.03 -34.08
N PHE A 252 4.46 26.16 -32.95
CA PHE A 252 4.07 25.62 -31.66
C PHE A 252 3.25 26.68 -30.90
N SER A 253 2.01 26.90 -31.35
CA SER A 253 1.11 27.89 -30.74
C SER A 253 0.93 27.67 -29.23
N ASP A 254 1.00 28.74 -28.46
CA ASP A 254 0.75 28.76 -27.01
C ASP A 254 1.65 27.83 -26.18
N LEU A 255 2.90 27.60 -26.62
CA LEU A 255 3.89 26.85 -25.87
C LEU A 255 4.31 27.61 -24.59
N GLN A 256 4.02 27.05 -23.42
CA GLN A 256 4.27 27.68 -22.11
C GLN A 256 5.56 27.21 -21.42
N ILE A 257 6.60 26.90 -22.20
CA ILE A 257 7.89 26.42 -21.69
C ILE A 257 9.04 27.23 -22.27
N GLU A 258 10.11 27.40 -21.50
CA GLU A 258 11.25 28.27 -21.85
C GLU A 258 12.60 27.57 -21.69
N GLY A 259 13.61 28.08 -22.39
CA GLY A 259 15.01 27.67 -22.26
C GLY A 259 15.22 26.16 -22.43
N SER A 260 15.89 25.53 -21.46
CA SER A 260 16.22 24.09 -21.50
C SER A 260 15.01 23.16 -21.53
N GLN A 261 13.81 23.65 -21.15
CA GLN A 261 12.59 22.85 -21.25
C GLN A 261 12.15 22.66 -22.71
N ILE A 262 12.39 23.66 -23.57
CA ILE A 262 12.10 23.56 -25.02
C ILE A 262 13.00 22.50 -25.64
N GLU A 263 14.29 22.49 -25.29
CA GLU A 263 15.24 21.48 -25.78
C GLU A 263 14.76 20.08 -25.45
N LYS A 264 14.43 19.83 -24.17
CA LYS A 264 13.89 18.53 -23.71
C LYS A 264 12.61 18.15 -24.44
N TYR A 265 11.73 19.13 -24.68
CA TYR A 265 10.46 18.88 -25.35
C TYR A 265 10.64 18.47 -26.81
N VAL A 266 11.44 19.21 -27.57
CA VAL A 266 11.70 18.93 -28.99
C VAL A 266 12.48 17.62 -29.16
N ASP A 267 13.48 17.38 -28.31
CA ASP A 267 14.21 16.10 -28.26
C ASP A 267 13.25 14.92 -28.02
N SER A 268 12.28 15.07 -27.12
CA SER A 268 11.25 14.05 -26.89
C SER A 268 10.35 13.79 -28.11
N LEU A 269 9.98 14.84 -28.85
CA LEU A 269 9.21 14.71 -30.09
C LEU A 269 10.01 13.95 -31.16
N ILE A 270 11.28 14.34 -31.37
CA ILE A 270 12.17 13.69 -32.34
C ILE A 270 12.43 12.24 -31.97
N THR A 271 12.73 11.99 -30.70
CA THR A 271 12.91 10.62 -30.19
C THR A 271 11.65 9.79 -30.40
N LYS A 272 10.47 10.38 -30.19
CA LYS A 272 9.21 9.68 -30.41
C LYS A 272 8.95 9.37 -31.87
N ILE A 273 9.19 10.34 -32.75
CA ILE A 273 9.09 10.18 -34.21
C ILE A 273 9.96 9.02 -34.69
N GLN A 274 11.19 8.93 -34.20
CA GLN A 274 12.13 7.84 -34.52
C GLN A 274 11.64 6.51 -33.97
N LEU A 275 11.21 6.49 -32.70
CA LEU A 275 10.73 5.28 -32.02
C LEU A 275 9.56 4.65 -32.79
N VAL A 276 8.63 5.45 -33.30
CA VAL A 276 7.49 4.96 -34.08
C VAL A 276 7.79 4.82 -35.58
N LYS A 277 9.06 4.94 -35.99
CA LYS A 277 9.54 4.75 -37.37
C LYS A 277 8.85 5.63 -38.41
N LEU A 278 8.46 6.85 -38.02
CA LEU A 278 7.94 7.85 -38.95
C LEU A 278 9.09 8.59 -39.66
N ALA A 279 10.23 8.75 -38.99
CA ALA A 279 11.45 9.25 -39.61
C ALA A 279 12.67 8.54 -39.02
N GLU A 280 13.79 8.65 -39.73
CA GLU A 280 15.08 8.08 -39.34
C GLU A 280 16.14 9.18 -39.37
N VAL A 281 17.19 9.01 -38.57
CA VAL A 281 18.33 9.94 -38.56
C VAL A 281 19.51 9.27 -39.25
N ASN A 282 19.79 9.74 -40.46
CA ASN A 282 20.93 9.29 -41.27
C ASN A 282 21.87 10.47 -41.49
N ASP A 283 23.17 10.29 -41.21
CA ASP A 283 24.18 11.36 -41.32
C ASP A 283 23.78 12.69 -40.66
N LYS A 284 23.23 12.58 -39.44
CA LYS A 284 22.68 13.71 -38.66
C LYS A 284 21.52 14.45 -39.33
N LYS A 285 20.84 13.84 -40.29
CA LYS A 285 19.65 14.42 -40.93
C LYS A 285 18.43 13.58 -40.63
N LEU A 286 17.36 14.22 -40.19
CA LEU A 286 16.05 13.59 -40.06
C LEU A 286 15.40 13.47 -41.43
N THR A 287 15.20 12.24 -41.90
CA THR A 287 14.56 11.91 -43.17
C THR A 287 13.28 11.12 -42.93
N LEU A 288 12.20 11.46 -43.63
CA LEU A 288 10.92 10.75 -43.51
C LEU A 288 11.00 9.36 -44.11
N ASN A 289 10.24 8.45 -43.50
CA ASN A 289 9.90 7.18 -44.10
C ASN A 289 8.55 7.28 -44.84
N ASP A 290 8.24 6.32 -45.72
CA ASP A 290 6.98 6.29 -46.47
C ASP A 290 5.74 6.38 -45.56
N ARG A 291 5.83 5.76 -44.37
CA ARG A 291 4.78 5.77 -43.35
C ARG A 291 4.46 7.15 -42.79
N ALA A 292 5.41 8.09 -42.80
CA ALA A 292 5.13 9.44 -42.32
C ALA A 292 4.16 10.18 -43.23
N SER A 293 4.19 9.95 -44.54
CA SER A 293 3.26 10.59 -45.47
C SER A 293 1.82 10.13 -45.20
N GLU A 294 1.61 8.81 -45.04
CA GLU A 294 0.30 8.25 -44.69
C GLU A 294 -0.19 8.79 -43.34
N TRP A 295 0.68 8.85 -42.33
CA TRP A 295 0.34 9.37 -41.01
C TRP A 295 -0.02 10.87 -41.04
N LEU A 296 0.70 11.67 -41.83
CA LEU A 296 0.40 13.09 -42.04
C LEU A 296 -0.93 13.31 -42.78
N GLU A 297 -1.44 12.35 -43.53
CA GLU A 297 -2.76 12.47 -44.18
C GLU A 297 -3.92 12.12 -43.23
N MET A 298 -3.65 11.45 -42.12
CA MET A 298 -4.66 11.11 -41.12
C MET A 298 -5.17 12.36 -40.39
N ARG A 299 -6.43 12.31 -39.94
CA ARG A 299 -6.98 13.26 -38.95
C ARG A 299 -6.22 13.18 -37.63
N ILE A 300 -6.23 14.25 -36.85
CA ILE A 300 -5.40 14.36 -35.63
C ILE A 300 -5.71 13.28 -34.60
N GLU A 301 -6.98 12.91 -34.45
CA GLU A 301 -7.44 11.84 -33.55
C GLU A 301 -6.91 10.48 -34.02
N SER A 302 -6.95 10.24 -35.33
CA SER A 302 -6.39 9.02 -35.93
C SER A 302 -4.87 8.96 -35.80
N ARG A 303 -4.17 10.10 -35.91
CA ARG A 303 -2.73 10.19 -35.64
C ARG A 303 -2.41 9.86 -34.18
N ALA A 304 -3.19 10.37 -33.25
CA ALA A 304 -3.04 10.08 -31.82
C ALA A 304 -3.31 8.60 -31.54
N MET A 305 -4.36 8.03 -32.11
CA MET A 305 -4.68 6.61 -32.00
C MET A 305 -3.61 5.72 -32.63
N PHE A 306 -3.02 6.12 -33.76
CA PHE A 306 -1.89 5.43 -34.36
C PHE A 306 -0.72 5.38 -33.39
N LEU A 307 -0.34 6.52 -32.78
CA LEU A 307 0.74 6.54 -31.80
C LEU A 307 0.39 5.62 -30.63
N TYR A 308 -0.77 5.78 -30.02
CA TYR A 308 -1.22 4.96 -28.90
C TYR A 308 -1.14 3.45 -29.16
N ARG A 309 -1.55 3.01 -30.37
CA ARG A 309 -1.54 1.60 -30.77
C ARG A 309 -0.22 1.12 -31.36
N HIS A 310 0.76 2.00 -31.57
CA HIS A 310 1.98 1.65 -32.26
C HIS A 310 2.75 0.59 -31.44
N PRO A 311 3.17 -0.55 -32.02
CA PRO A 311 3.82 -1.64 -31.27
C PRO A 311 5.11 -1.26 -30.54
N LEU A 312 5.76 -0.16 -30.98
CA LEU A 312 6.96 0.41 -30.35
C LEU A 312 6.65 1.53 -29.35
N ASN A 313 5.39 1.97 -29.26
CA ASN A 313 4.90 2.90 -28.25
C ASN A 313 4.31 2.17 -27.03
N THR A 314 3.97 0.89 -27.17
CA THR A 314 3.78 0.02 -26.02
C THR A 314 5.13 -0.15 -25.32
N PRO A 315 5.20 -0.23 -23.97
CA PRO A 315 6.19 -1.14 -23.41
C PRO A 315 5.91 -2.44 -24.14
N VAL A 316 6.87 -2.89 -24.95
CA VAL A 316 6.82 -4.16 -25.68
C VAL A 316 6.02 -5.11 -24.81
N ILE A 317 4.96 -5.72 -25.34
CA ILE A 317 4.30 -6.85 -24.68
C ILE A 317 5.45 -7.82 -24.42
N LEU A 318 6.03 -7.68 -23.24
CA LEU A 318 7.33 -8.22 -22.90
C LEU A 318 7.03 -9.70 -22.90
N LYS A 319 7.70 -10.48 -23.74
CA LYS A 319 7.61 -11.94 -23.65
C LYS A 319 7.81 -12.29 -22.17
N GLY A 320 6.75 -12.77 -21.51
CA GLY A 320 6.67 -12.87 -20.04
C GLY A 320 5.48 -12.18 -19.37
N PHE A 321 4.72 -11.32 -20.06
CA PHE A 321 3.52 -10.63 -19.52
C PHE A 321 2.21 -11.38 -19.83
N GLU A 322 2.25 -12.54 -20.48
CA GLU A 322 1.04 -13.37 -20.68
C GLU A 322 0.45 -13.82 -19.34
N SER A 323 1.30 -14.04 -18.33
CA SER A 323 0.88 -14.32 -16.95
C SER A 323 0.20 -13.14 -16.26
N ILE A 324 0.37 -11.92 -16.79
CA ILE A 324 -0.13 -10.66 -16.25
C ILE A 324 -1.52 -10.34 -16.82
N TYR A 325 -1.87 -10.85 -18.00
CA TYR A 325 -3.23 -10.76 -18.53
C TYR A 325 -4.14 -11.83 -17.94
N ASN A 326 -4.33 -11.79 -16.63
CA ASN A 326 -5.26 -12.65 -15.90
C ASN A 326 -6.42 -11.83 -15.31
N GLU A 327 -7.51 -12.50 -14.96
CA GLU A 327 -8.72 -11.86 -14.40
C GLU A 327 -8.41 -11.05 -13.13
N LYS A 328 -7.46 -11.51 -12.31
CA LYS A 328 -7.02 -10.78 -11.11
C LYS A 328 -6.43 -9.42 -11.47
N SER A 329 -5.55 -9.36 -12.47
CA SER A 329 -4.89 -8.13 -12.91
C SER A 329 -5.87 -7.18 -13.58
N LEU A 330 -6.84 -7.70 -14.34
CA LEU A 330 -7.93 -6.89 -14.90
C LEU A 330 -8.76 -6.25 -13.78
N ARG A 331 -9.14 -7.02 -12.76
CA ARG A 331 -9.89 -6.50 -11.61
C ARG A 331 -9.11 -5.46 -10.82
N GLU A 332 -7.80 -5.63 -10.62
CA GLU A 332 -6.98 -4.62 -9.94
C GLU A 332 -6.78 -3.35 -10.78
N ALA A 333 -6.70 -3.48 -12.11
CA ALA A 333 -6.72 -2.33 -13.03
C ALA A 333 -8.06 -1.58 -12.95
N GLU A 334 -9.19 -2.28 -12.98
CA GLU A 334 -10.53 -1.69 -12.81
C GLU A 334 -10.66 -0.96 -11.46
N LYS A 335 -10.24 -1.60 -10.37
CA LYS A 335 -10.23 -0.96 -9.04
C LYS A 335 -9.37 0.29 -9.03
N SER A 336 -8.20 0.27 -9.68
CA SER A 336 -7.30 1.42 -9.74
C SER A 336 -7.90 2.58 -10.53
N ILE A 337 -8.62 2.30 -11.62
CA ILE A 337 -9.41 3.30 -12.35
C ILE A 337 -10.48 3.87 -11.40
N VAL A 338 -11.25 3.03 -10.71
CA VAL A 338 -12.29 3.48 -9.77
C VAL A 338 -11.71 4.36 -8.67
N ARG A 339 -10.53 4.03 -8.13
CA ARG A 339 -9.84 4.86 -7.12
C ARG A 339 -9.44 6.24 -7.66
N ALA A 340 -9.17 6.36 -8.95
CA ALA A 340 -8.82 7.61 -9.62
C ALA A 340 -10.04 8.44 -10.04
N LEU A 341 -11.19 7.80 -10.26
CA LEU A 341 -12.41 8.51 -10.67
C LEU A 341 -12.82 9.57 -9.64
N GLY A 342 -13.14 10.77 -10.13
CA GLY A 342 -13.51 11.91 -9.29
C GLY A 342 -12.33 12.64 -8.62
N LYS A 343 -11.09 12.21 -8.87
CA LYS A 343 -9.87 12.92 -8.45
C LYS A 343 -9.30 13.66 -9.66
N ASP A 344 -9.42 15.00 -9.70
CA ASP A 344 -9.07 15.82 -10.86
C ASP A 344 -7.68 15.51 -11.43
N TRP A 345 -6.63 15.78 -10.64
CA TRP A 345 -5.24 15.55 -11.01
C TRP A 345 -4.62 14.56 -10.03
N ILE A 346 -4.01 13.51 -10.57
CA ILE A 346 -3.33 12.45 -9.83
C ILE A 346 -1.93 12.22 -10.41
N LEU A 347 -1.01 11.72 -9.58
CA LEU A 347 0.30 11.30 -10.08
C LEU A 347 0.16 9.96 -10.80
N PHE A 348 0.77 9.86 -11.99
CA PHE A 348 0.79 8.61 -12.76
C PHE A 348 1.44 7.47 -11.97
N ASP A 349 2.52 7.75 -11.23
CA ASP A 349 3.22 6.74 -10.42
C ASP A 349 2.30 6.17 -9.35
N ASP A 350 1.51 6.99 -8.66
CA ASP A 350 0.57 6.53 -7.65
C ASP A 350 -0.56 5.70 -8.27
N PHE A 351 -1.07 6.11 -9.44
CA PHE A 351 -2.03 5.31 -10.21
C PHE A 351 -1.45 3.97 -10.64
N SER A 352 -0.19 3.96 -11.10
CA SER A 352 0.47 2.75 -11.56
C SER A 352 0.71 1.72 -10.44
N LYS A 353 0.93 2.17 -9.19
CA LYS A 353 1.07 1.28 -8.03
C LYS A 353 -0.12 0.36 -7.88
N GLY A 354 -1.35 0.89 -8.00
CA GLY A 354 -2.57 0.10 -7.91
C GLY A 354 -2.71 -0.91 -9.05
N LEU A 355 -2.38 -0.49 -10.29
CA LEU A 355 -2.48 -1.34 -11.48
C LEU A 355 -1.47 -2.49 -11.45
N CYS A 356 -0.28 -2.23 -10.92
CA CYS A 356 0.83 -3.18 -10.87
C CYS A 356 0.82 -4.09 -9.63
N VAL A 357 -0.18 -4.00 -8.74
CA VAL A 357 -0.30 -4.85 -7.55
C VAL A 357 -0.22 -6.32 -7.91
N ALA A 358 -0.97 -6.75 -8.92
CA ALA A 358 -1.07 -8.16 -9.29
C ALA A 358 0.23 -8.74 -9.86
N LEU A 359 1.25 -7.90 -10.07
CA LEU A 359 2.57 -8.26 -10.60
C LEU A 359 3.60 -8.52 -9.49
N LYS A 360 3.29 -8.10 -8.26
CA LYS A 360 4.06 -8.40 -7.05
C LYS A 360 3.49 -9.67 -6.43
#